data_AF-H0ET88-F1
#
_entry.id   AF-H0ET88-F1
#
_cell.length_a   1.000
_cell.length_b   1.000
_cell.length_c   1.000
_cell.angle_alpha   90.00
_cell.angle_beta   90.00
_cell.angle_gamma   90.00
#
_symmetry.space_group_name_H-M   'P 1'
#
loop_
_entity.id
_entity.type
_entity.pdbx_description
1 polymer ?
#
loop_
_entity_poly.entity_id
_entity_poly.type
_entity_poly.pdbx_seq_one_letter_code
_entity_poly.pdbx_strand_id
1 'polypeptide(L)'
;MTDPKPYPIIDSHIHLYPSSEISQLAWNTDTTSPLHTQHSIDEYKTATDTPSNFEGFIFLETDRINDLSKGAEGWEYPIREIEFLRRIIEDEPREGEGHGKGDGKKCLGIVPWAPLPAGEDGMREYTELLKKRVGEKTWDRVRGYRYLVQDKPKGTMLSDGFIEGLKWMGKEGLVFDLGVDQHSGGKWQLEEAVEMIGRAYEGVEDENRVRIVISMFFLSCRIFHLYGIG
;
A
#
# COMPACT_ATOMS: atom_id res chain seq x y z
N MET A 1 32.28 7.29 -27.28
CA MET A 1 31.62 6.32 -26.38
C MET A 1 30.50 7.09 -25.72
N THR A 2 29.25 6.74 -26.01
CA THR A 2 28.09 7.33 -25.32
C THR A 2 28.08 6.78 -23.90
N ASP A 3 28.04 7.64 -22.89
CA ASP A 3 27.85 7.19 -21.50
C ASP A 3 26.63 6.26 -21.44
N PRO A 4 26.71 5.13 -20.69
CA PRO A 4 25.56 4.26 -20.52
C PRO A 4 24.41 5.08 -19.93
N LYS A 5 23.23 5.00 -20.55
CA LYS A 5 22.04 5.69 -20.05
C LYS A 5 21.81 5.23 -18.60
N PRO A 6 21.70 6.15 -17.63
CA PRO A 6 21.52 5.77 -16.24
C PRO A 6 20.22 4.97 -16.07
N TYR A 7 20.24 3.96 -15.20
CA TYR A 7 19.04 3.17 -14.88
C TYR A 7 17.96 4.07 -14.28
N PRO A 8 16.68 3.83 -14.59
CA PRO A 8 15.61 4.61 -14.00
C PRO A 8 15.51 4.39 -12.49
N ILE A 9 15.28 5.47 -11.75
CA ILE A 9 15.01 5.43 -10.31
C ILE A 9 13.51 5.58 -10.10
N ILE A 10 12.93 4.63 -9.37
CA ILE A 10 11.54 4.63 -8.94
C ILE A 10 11.51 4.55 -7.42
N ASP A 11 10.78 5.44 -6.78
CA ASP A 11 10.47 5.34 -5.35
C ASP A 11 9.31 4.36 -5.17
N SER A 12 9.60 3.13 -4.79
CA SER A 12 8.62 2.04 -4.80
C SER A 12 7.62 2.08 -3.65
N HIS A 13 7.75 3.01 -2.70
CA HIS A 13 6.90 3.06 -1.51
C HIS A 13 6.80 4.47 -0.97
N ILE A 14 5.72 5.18 -1.33
CA ILE A 14 5.38 6.46 -0.72
C ILE A 14 3.94 6.47 -0.21
N HIS A 15 3.66 7.41 0.69
CA HIS A 15 2.33 7.71 1.19
C HIS A 15 2.03 9.19 0.95
N LEU A 16 0.79 9.49 0.52
CA LEU A 16 0.33 10.85 0.26
C LEU A 16 -1.06 11.06 0.86
N TYR A 17 -1.29 12.21 1.46
CA TYR A 17 -2.60 12.59 2.00
C TYR A 17 -2.72 14.12 2.12
N PRO A 18 -3.86 14.71 1.71
CA PRO A 18 -4.11 16.13 1.86
C PRO A 18 -4.52 16.45 3.30
N SER A 19 -4.30 17.70 3.72
CA SER A 19 -4.69 18.21 5.04
C SER A 19 -6.16 17.96 5.39
N SER A 20 -7.06 18.07 4.41
CA SER A 20 -8.50 17.86 4.56
C SER A 20 -8.90 16.43 4.93
N GLU A 21 -7.97 15.47 4.84
CA GLU A 21 -8.25 14.05 5.07
C GLU A 21 -7.45 13.48 6.24
N ILE A 22 -6.67 14.28 6.99
CA ILE A 22 -5.87 13.79 8.12
C ILE A 22 -6.75 13.07 9.16
N SER A 23 -7.95 13.57 9.44
CA SER A 23 -8.91 12.97 10.39
C SER A 23 -9.44 11.59 9.96
N GLN A 24 -9.15 11.15 8.74
CA GLN A 24 -9.57 9.85 8.20
C GLN A 24 -8.46 8.79 8.34
N LEU A 25 -7.26 9.16 8.80
CA LEU A 25 -6.15 8.22 9.07
C LEU A 25 -6.41 7.51 10.41
N ALA A 26 -6.44 6.17 10.41
CA ALA A 26 -6.75 5.40 11.61
C ALA A 26 -5.65 5.51 12.69
N TRP A 27 -4.40 5.67 12.27
CA TRP A 27 -3.23 5.72 13.14
C TRP A 27 -2.85 7.14 13.62
N ASN A 28 -3.27 8.19 12.93
CA ASN A 28 -2.78 9.56 13.15
C ASN A 28 -3.65 10.37 14.13
N THR A 29 -3.88 9.82 15.32
CA THR A 29 -4.75 10.44 16.34
C THR A 29 -4.08 11.51 17.19
N ASP A 30 -2.75 11.51 17.27
CA ASP A 30 -1.98 12.50 18.02
C ASP A 30 -1.77 13.77 17.19
N THR A 31 -2.48 14.85 17.56
CA THR A 31 -2.40 16.15 16.89
C THR A 31 -1.07 16.87 17.06
N THR A 32 -0.20 16.39 17.96
CA THR A 32 1.15 16.92 18.17
C THR A 32 2.20 16.21 17.33
N SER A 33 1.84 15.09 16.69
CA SER A 33 2.72 14.35 15.79
C SER A 33 3.18 15.23 14.62
N PRO A 34 4.47 15.19 14.23
CA PRO A 34 4.94 15.87 13.02
C PRO A 34 4.29 15.32 11.74
N LEU A 35 3.69 14.12 11.80
CA LEU A 35 2.93 13.52 10.71
C LEU A 35 1.46 13.96 10.68
N HIS A 36 0.99 14.73 11.68
CA HIS A 36 -0.35 15.30 11.72
C HIS A 36 -0.45 16.59 10.89
N THR A 37 0.07 16.52 9.66
CA THR A 37 0.08 17.62 8.70
C THR A 37 -0.14 17.08 7.28
N GLN A 38 -0.22 17.95 6.29
CA GLN A 38 -0.29 17.53 4.90
C GLN A 38 1.00 16.86 4.45
N HIS A 39 0.87 15.76 3.72
CA HIS A 39 1.96 15.10 3.01
C HIS A 39 1.49 14.83 1.58
N SER A 40 1.60 15.84 0.71
CA SER A 40 1.18 15.79 -0.68
C SER A 40 2.39 15.80 -1.63
N ILE A 41 2.15 16.04 -2.92
CA ILE A 41 3.22 16.03 -3.92
C ILE A 41 4.20 17.18 -3.67
N ASP A 42 3.74 18.34 -3.22
CA ASP A 42 4.59 19.49 -2.93
C ASP A 42 5.54 19.21 -1.75
N GLU A 43 5.06 18.57 -0.67
CA GLU A 43 5.93 18.12 0.42
C GLU A 43 6.89 17.02 -0.05
N TYR A 44 6.43 16.07 -0.87
CA TYR A 44 7.29 15.03 -1.44
C TYR A 44 8.45 15.63 -2.26
N LYS A 45 8.17 16.56 -3.17
CA LYS A 45 9.19 17.26 -3.96
C LYS A 45 10.15 18.09 -3.11
N THR A 46 9.64 18.68 -2.02
CA THR A 46 10.47 19.48 -1.10
C THR A 46 11.42 18.59 -0.29
N ALA A 47 10.96 17.39 0.09
CA ALA A 47 11.73 16.45 0.89
C ALA A 47 12.71 15.58 0.08
N THR A 48 12.55 15.53 -1.24
CA THR A 48 13.33 14.63 -2.12
C THR A 48 14.17 15.42 -3.11
N ASP A 49 15.44 15.04 -3.23
CA ASP A 49 16.21 15.40 -4.41
C ASP A 49 15.69 14.56 -5.59
N THR A 50 15.41 15.22 -6.72
CA THR A 50 14.97 14.53 -7.94
C THR A 50 16.18 14.32 -8.87
N PRO A 51 16.88 13.16 -8.80
CA PRO A 51 17.99 12.90 -9.71
C PRO A 51 17.50 12.89 -11.16
N SER A 52 18.40 13.19 -12.10
CA SER A 52 18.04 13.34 -13.53
C SER A 52 17.39 12.09 -14.16
N ASN A 53 17.59 10.92 -13.57
CA ASN A 53 17.03 9.62 -13.95
C ASN A 53 15.83 9.18 -13.07
N PHE A 54 15.25 10.09 -12.27
CA PHE A 54 14.03 9.81 -11.50
C PHE A 54 12.79 9.74 -12.39
N GLU A 55 12.18 8.57 -12.46
CA GLU A 55 10.98 8.35 -13.26
C GLU A 55 9.70 8.69 -12.49
N GLY A 56 9.60 8.31 -11.22
CA GLY A 56 8.41 8.52 -10.42
C GLY A 56 8.34 7.63 -9.18
N PHE A 57 7.13 7.44 -8.67
CA PHE A 57 6.85 6.73 -7.43
C PHE A 57 5.67 5.76 -7.56
N ILE A 58 5.59 4.84 -6.59
CA ILE A 58 4.45 3.97 -6.35
C ILE A 58 3.80 4.40 -5.04
N PHE A 59 2.51 4.73 -5.09
CA PHE A 59 1.72 5.07 -3.92
C PHE A 59 1.20 3.81 -3.23
N LEU A 60 1.33 3.74 -1.90
CA LEU A 60 0.69 2.74 -1.05
C LEU A 60 -0.32 3.42 -0.12
N GLU A 61 -1.41 2.70 0.16
CA GLU A 61 -2.47 3.13 1.08
C GLU A 61 -1.95 3.61 2.45
N THR A 62 -2.70 4.52 3.08
CA THR A 62 -2.26 5.21 4.31
C THR A 62 -3.04 4.80 5.56
N ASP A 63 -3.65 3.62 5.54
CA ASP A 63 -4.45 3.02 6.62
C ASP A 63 -5.59 3.94 7.07
N ARG A 64 -6.49 4.19 6.11
CA ARG A 64 -7.72 4.95 6.34
C ARG A 64 -8.68 4.15 7.22
N ILE A 65 -9.45 4.85 8.04
CA ILE A 65 -10.53 4.28 8.84
C ILE A 65 -11.46 3.46 7.93
N ASN A 66 -11.68 2.20 8.28
CA ASN A 66 -12.51 1.27 7.51
C ASN A 66 -13.26 0.30 8.44
N ASP A 67 -14.30 -0.35 7.91
CA ASP A 67 -15.12 -1.31 8.65
C ASP A 67 -15.58 -2.46 7.74
N LEU A 68 -14.93 -3.62 7.86
CA LEU A 68 -15.26 -4.80 7.06
C LEU A 68 -16.70 -5.28 7.25
N SER A 69 -17.32 -5.02 8.41
CA SER A 69 -18.68 -5.49 8.71
C SER A 69 -19.77 -4.75 7.95
N LYS A 70 -19.43 -3.59 7.36
CA LYS A 70 -20.36 -2.70 6.65
C LYS A 70 -20.24 -2.81 5.12
N GLY A 71 -19.39 -3.69 4.60
CA GLY A 71 -19.16 -3.82 3.16
C GLY A 71 -18.81 -2.47 2.51
N ALA A 72 -19.43 -2.16 1.38
CA ALA A 72 -19.20 -0.92 0.63
C ALA A 72 -19.25 0.38 1.47
N GLU A 73 -20.15 0.47 2.47
CA GLU A 73 -20.23 1.65 3.35
C GLU A 73 -18.98 1.80 4.24
N GLY A 74 -18.39 0.68 4.64
CA GLY A 74 -17.17 0.64 5.46
C GLY A 74 -15.89 0.88 4.67
N TRP A 75 -15.95 0.97 3.34
CA TRP A 75 -14.80 1.16 2.46
C TRP A 75 -14.66 2.60 1.94
N GLU A 76 -15.53 3.51 2.40
CA GLU A 76 -15.63 4.86 1.86
C GLU A 76 -14.31 5.64 1.93
N TYR A 77 -13.64 5.68 3.09
CA TYR A 77 -12.40 6.43 3.23
C TYR A 77 -11.22 5.81 2.46
N PRO A 78 -11.00 4.48 2.47
CA PRO A 78 -10.07 3.83 1.56
C PRO A 78 -10.26 4.20 0.08
N ILE A 79 -11.50 4.31 -0.39
CA ILE A 79 -11.75 4.65 -1.80
C ILE A 79 -11.54 6.16 -2.04
N ARG A 80 -11.93 7.02 -1.08
CA ARG A 80 -11.69 8.48 -1.17
C ARG A 80 -10.21 8.82 -1.29
N GLU A 81 -9.34 8.06 -0.63
CA GLU A 81 -7.90 8.17 -0.79
C GLU A 81 -7.46 8.02 -2.26
N ILE A 82 -8.07 7.10 -3.00
CA ILE A 82 -7.72 6.89 -4.41
C ILE A 82 -8.40 7.92 -5.31
N GLU A 83 -9.53 8.49 -4.89
CA GLU A 83 -10.10 9.67 -5.56
C GLU A 83 -9.21 10.91 -5.42
N PHE A 84 -8.44 11.03 -4.33
CA PHE A 84 -7.37 12.02 -4.23
C PHE A 84 -6.26 11.76 -5.24
N LEU A 85 -5.79 10.52 -5.35
CA LEU A 85 -4.79 10.11 -6.37
C LEU A 85 -5.30 10.36 -7.80
N ARG A 86 -6.59 10.12 -8.05
CA ARG A 86 -7.24 10.46 -9.33
C ARG A 86 -7.06 11.93 -9.67
N ARG A 87 -7.28 12.85 -8.73
CA ARG A 87 -7.13 14.29 -8.98
C ARG A 87 -5.69 14.65 -9.38
N ILE A 88 -4.71 14.01 -8.75
CA ILE A 88 -3.28 14.15 -9.12
C ILE A 88 -3.05 13.64 -10.54
N ILE A 89 -3.56 12.45 -10.86
CA ILE A 89 -3.37 11.74 -12.14
C ILE A 89 -4.08 12.43 -13.31
N GLU A 90 -5.25 13.01 -13.06
CA GLU A 90 -6.12 13.62 -14.05
C GLU A 90 -5.86 15.11 -14.24
N ASP A 91 -4.90 15.69 -13.50
CA ASP A 91 -4.60 17.12 -13.48
C ASP A 91 -5.83 17.97 -13.06
N GLU A 92 -6.56 17.50 -12.06
CA GLU A 92 -7.77 18.16 -11.49
C GLU A 92 -7.55 18.62 -10.03
N PRO A 93 -6.53 19.46 -9.73
CA PRO A 93 -6.21 19.83 -8.36
C PRO A 93 -7.32 20.66 -7.72
N ARG A 94 -7.58 20.40 -6.43
CA ARG A 94 -8.36 21.31 -5.58
C ARG A 94 -7.44 22.25 -4.82
N GLU A 95 -7.96 23.42 -4.48
CA GLU A 95 -7.24 24.38 -3.66
C GLU A 95 -6.80 23.74 -2.33
N GLY A 96 -5.52 23.90 -2.00
CA GLY A 96 -4.93 23.39 -0.75
C GLY A 96 -4.43 21.95 -0.78
N GLU A 97 -4.65 21.16 -1.84
CA GLU A 97 -4.26 19.74 -1.89
C GLU A 97 -2.78 19.48 -2.28
N GLY A 98 -1.99 20.53 -2.50
CA GLY A 98 -0.53 20.47 -2.67
C GLY A 98 -0.04 19.62 -3.85
N HIS A 99 -0.72 19.76 -5.00
CA HIS A 99 -0.26 19.20 -6.27
C HIS A 99 -0.72 20.08 -7.44
N GLY A 100 0.00 19.99 -8.56
CA GLY A 100 -0.25 20.79 -9.74
C GLY A 100 -0.25 19.98 -11.03
N LYS A 101 -0.47 20.71 -12.14
CA LYS A 101 -0.53 20.13 -13.48
C LYS A 101 0.79 19.42 -13.83
N GLY A 102 0.68 18.16 -14.25
CA GLY A 102 1.79 17.31 -14.68
C GLY A 102 2.32 16.38 -13.58
N ASP A 103 1.94 16.58 -12.33
CA ASP A 103 2.39 15.75 -11.21
C ASP A 103 1.93 14.31 -11.33
N GLY A 104 0.73 14.10 -11.90
CA GLY A 104 0.18 12.78 -12.20
C GLY A 104 1.02 11.88 -13.11
N LYS A 105 2.01 12.45 -13.82
CA LYS A 105 2.96 11.66 -14.63
C LYS A 105 3.98 10.91 -13.77
N LYS A 106 4.21 11.36 -12.54
CA LYS A 106 5.15 10.74 -11.60
C LYS A 106 4.53 9.61 -10.79
N CYS A 107 3.21 9.51 -10.73
CA CYS A 107 2.55 8.32 -10.17
C CYS A 107 2.57 7.18 -11.19
N LEU A 108 3.48 6.23 -10.98
CA LEU A 108 3.69 5.07 -11.87
C LEU A 108 2.86 3.86 -11.46
N GLY A 109 2.40 3.81 -10.21
CA GLY A 109 1.55 2.75 -9.70
C GLY A 109 0.85 3.13 -8.39
N ILE A 110 -0.24 2.42 -8.11
CA ILE A 110 -1.08 2.57 -6.92
C ILE A 110 -1.31 1.17 -6.33
N VAL A 111 -1.11 1.06 -5.02
CA VAL A 111 -1.43 -0.11 -4.20
C VAL A 111 -2.39 0.37 -3.10
N PRO A 112 -3.71 0.41 -3.38
CA PRO A 112 -4.70 0.85 -2.43
C PRO A 112 -4.96 -0.23 -1.37
N TRP A 113 -5.70 0.15 -0.33
CA TRP A 113 -6.23 -0.79 0.65
C TRP A 113 -7.22 -1.76 -0.02
N ALA A 114 -7.38 -2.97 0.52
CA ALA A 114 -8.47 -3.86 0.11
C ALA A 114 -8.99 -4.74 1.25
N PRO A 115 -10.26 -5.18 1.21
CA PRO A 115 -10.88 -5.99 2.26
C PRO A 115 -10.48 -7.47 2.17
N LEU A 116 -9.19 -7.81 2.23
CA LEU A 116 -8.71 -9.20 2.08
C LEU A 116 -9.46 -10.23 2.95
N PRO A 117 -9.74 -9.96 4.25
CA PRO A 117 -10.48 -10.92 5.07
C PRO A 117 -11.92 -11.21 4.60
N ALA A 118 -12.48 -10.39 3.70
CA ALA A 118 -13.81 -10.59 3.13
C ALA A 118 -13.85 -11.61 1.98
N GLY A 119 -12.73 -12.24 1.63
CA GLY A 119 -12.69 -13.29 0.61
C GLY A 119 -12.74 -12.77 -0.82
N GLU A 120 -12.84 -13.71 -1.76
CA GLU A 120 -12.89 -13.41 -3.20
C GLU A 120 -14.06 -12.47 -3.54
N ASP A 121 -15.25 -12.69 -2.96
CA ASP A 121 -16.43 -11.87 -3.24
C ASP A 121 -16.26 -10.42 -2.76
N GLY A 122 -15.74 -10.22 -1.55
CA GLY A 122 -15.48 -8.88 -1.02
C GLY A 122 -14.40 -8.14 -1.81
N MET A 123 -13.36 -8.86 -2.28
CA MET A 123 -12.34 -8.30 -3.15
C MET A 123 -12.90 -7.87 -4.50
N ARG A 124 -13.75 -8.69 -5.12
CA ARG A 124 -14.44 -8.36 -6.39
C ARG A 124 -15.32 -7.13 -6.23
N GLU A 125 -16.18 -7.11 -5.21
CA GLU A 125 -17.08 -5.99 -4.93
C GLU A 125 -16.30 -4.68 -4.71
N TYR A 126 -15.27 -4.70 -3.87
CA TYR A 126 -14.42 -3.54 -3.63
C TYR A 126 -13.74 -3.06 -4.90
N THR A 127 -13.21 -3.99 -5.70
CA THR A 127 -12.48 -3.69 -6.93
C THR A 127 -13.38 -3.04 -7.98
N GLU A 128 -14.57 -3.58 -8.19
CA GLU A 128 -15.57 -3.02 -9.10
C GLU A 128 -16.01 -1.61 -8.66
N LEU A 129 -16.25 -1.43 -7.37
CA LEU A 129 -16.62 -0.14 -6.80
C LEU A 129 -15.48 0.88 -6.96
N LEU A 130 -14.25 0.51 -6.61
CA LEU A 130 -13.07 1.36 -6.75
C LEU A 130 -12.88 1.77 -8.21
N LYS A 131 -12.86 0.81 -9.13
CA LYS A 131 -12.72 1.05 -10.57
C LYS A 131 -13.78 2.04 -11.08
N LYS A 132 -15.04 1.86 -10.68
CA LYS A 132 -16.15 2.76 -11.03
C LYS A 132 -15.93 4.19 -10.50
N ARG A 133 -15.43 4.35 -9.28
CA ARG A 133 -15.22 5.66 -8.64
C ARG A 133 -14.05 6.43 -9.26
N VAL A 134 -12.96 5.73 -9.58
CA VAL A 134 -11.69 6.38 -9.99
C VAL A 134 -11.54 6.50 -11.50
N GLY A 135 -12.33 5.74 -12.28
CA GLY A 135 -12.28 5.75 -13.74
C GLY A 135 -11.05 5.05 -14.33
N GLU A 136 -11.11 4.74 -15.63
CA GLU A 136 -10.10 3.90 -16.31
C GLU A 136 -8.69 4.49 -16.22
N LYS A 137 -8.50 5.80 -16.39
CA LYS A 137 -7.17 6.42 -16.40
C LYS A 137 -6.42 6.27 -15.07
N THR A 138 -7.13 6.32 -13.96
CA THR A 138 -6.55 6.10 -12.62
C THR A 138 -6.44 4.60 -12.33
N TRP A 139 -7.47 3.83 -12.70
CA TRP A 139 -7.49 2.38 -12.58
C TRP A 139 -6.30 1.71 -13.29
N ASP A 140 -5.91 2.21 -14.46
CA ASP A 140 -4.75 1.73 -15.23
C ASP A 140 -3.42 1.83 -14.48
N ARG A 141 -3.36 2.54 -13.35
CA ARG A 141 -2.19 2.60 -12.45
C ARG A 141 -2.30 1.68 -11.24
N VAL A 142 -3.46 1.08 -10.96
CA VAL A 142 -3.58 0.08 -9.89
C VAL A 142 -2.78 -1.16 -10.27
N ARG A 143 -1.92 -1.62 -9.37
CA ARG A 143 -1.00 -2.76 -9.60
C ARG A 143 -1.12 -3.87 -8.57
N GLY A 144 -1.92 -3.66 -7.54
CA GLY A 144 -1.99 -4.55 -6.40
C GLY A 144 -2.89 -4.01 -5.32
N TYR A 145 -2.85 -4.64 -4.15
CA TYR A 145 -3.51 -4.18 -2.94
C TYR A 145 -2.61 -4.38 -1.72
N ARG A 146 -2.93 -3.63 -0.67
CA ARG A 146 -2.31 -3.77 0.64
C ARG A 146 -3.38 -3.97 1.70
N TYR A 147 -3.06 -4.74 2.72
CA TYR A 147 -3.85 -4.83 3.94
C TYR A 147 -2.88 -4.85 5.11
N LEU A 148 -2.97 -3.82 5.96
CA LEU A 148 -2.07 -3.66 7.08
C LEU A 148 -2.38 -4.72 8.15
N VAL A 149 -1.55 -5.76 8.23
CA VAL A 149 -1.72 -6.86 9.21
C VAL A 149 -0.98 -6.60 10.53
N GLN A 150 -0.13 -5.58 10.56
CA GLN A 150 0.77 -5.32 11.69
C GLN A 150 0.05 -5.00 13.01
N ASP A 151 -1.14 -4.41 12.93
CA ASP A 151 -1.99 -4.04 14.07
C ASP A 151 -3.17 -5.00 14.30
N LYS A 152 -3.24 -6.11 13.54
CA LYS A 152 -4.36 -7.05 13.54
C LYS A 152 -4.09 -8.23 14.49
N PRO A 153 -5.15 -8.88 15.02
CA PRO A 153 -4.97 -10.04 15.89
C PRO A 153 -4.32 -11.22 15.15
N LYS A 154 -3.65 -12.05 15.92
CA LYS A 154 -3.08 -13.32 15.46
C LYS A 154 -4.14 -14.17 14.75
N GLY A 155 -3.78 -14.80 13.64
CA GLY A 155 -4.65 -15.64 12.82
C GLY A 155 -5.35 -14.88 11.68
N THR A 156 -5.27 -13.55 11.62
CA THR A 156 -5.90 -12.77 10.53
C THR A 156 -5.42 -13.23 9.15
N MET A 157 -4.11 -13.38 8.97
CA MET A 157 -3.50 -13.84 7.71
C MET A 157 -3.85 -15.29 7.35
N LEU A 158 -4.26 -16.08 8.34
CA LEU A 158 -4.54 -17.51 8.18
C LEU A 158 -6.03 -17.81 7.95
N SER A 159 -6.89 -16.79 8.09
CA SER A 159 -8.32 -16.94 7.84
C SER A 159 -8.60 -17.32 6.38
N ASP A 160 -9.63 -18.13 6.16
CA ASP A 160 -9.95 -18.64 4.82
C ASP A 160 -10.24 -17.50 3.84
N GLY A 161 -10.99 -16.47 4.26
CA GLY A 161 -11.25 -15.29 3.45
C GLY A 161 -9.97 -14.56 3.03
N PHE A 162 -8.99 -14.42 3.92
CA PHE A 162 -7.71 -13.81 3.56
C PHE A 162 -6.97 -14.60 2.48
N ILE A 163 -6.92 -15.94 2.63
CA ILE A 163 -6.28 -16.83 1.65
C ILE A 163 -7.02 -16.80 0.30
N GLU A 164 -8.36 -16.82 0.31
CA GLU A 164 -9.19 -16.71 -0.89
C GLU A 164 -8.98 -15.38 -1.60
N GLY A 165 -8.91 -14.27 -0.85
CA GLY A 165 -8.61 -12.95 -1.39
C GLY A 165 -7.25 -12.91 -2.11
N LEU A 166 -6.22 -13.52 -1.52
CA LEU A 166 -4.90 -13.63 -2.14
C LEU A 166 -4.90 -14.50 -3.40
N LYS A 167 -5.61 -15.64 -3.38
CA LYS A 167 -5.75 -16.49 -4.58
C LYS A 167 -6.46 -15.74 -5.70
N TRP A 168 -7.49 -14.97 -5.38
CA TRP A 168 -8.17 -14.11 -6.35
C TRP A 168 -7.21 -13.05 -6.92
N MET A 169 -6.44 -12.35 -6.08
CA MET A 169 -5.44 -11.37 -6.55
C MET A 169 -4.43 -12.00 -7.53
N GLY A 170 -3.99 -13.23 -7.26
CA GLY A 170 -3.10 -13.96 -8.16
C GLY A 170 -3.72 -14.24 -9.54
N LYS A 171 -4.98 -14.68 -9.60
CA LYS A 171 -5.72 -14.88 -10.85
C LYS A 171 -5.88 -13.58 -11.65
N GLU A 172 -6.03 -12.45 -10.96
CA GLU A 172 -6.14 -11.11 -11.58
C GLU A 172 -4.77 -10.50 -11.93
N GLY A 173 -3.66 -11.19 -11.66
CA GLY A 173 -2.31 -10.70 -11.94
C GLY A 173 -1.88 -9.51 -11.06
N LEU A 174 -2.49 -9.36 -9.88
CA LEU A 174 -2.25 -8.28 -8.93
C LEU A 174 -1.15 -8.64 -7.92
N VAL A 175 -0.49 -7.61 -7.40
CA VAL A 175 0.53 -7.73 -6.34
C VAL A 175 -0.12 -7.56 -4.97
N PHE A 176 0.33 -8.31 -3.97
CA PHE A 176 0.01 -8.06 -2.57
C PHE A 176 1.22 -7.42 -1.87
N ASP A 177 1.02 -6.23 -1.28
CA ASP A 177 2.01 -5.61 -0.41
C ASP A 177 1.78 -6.06 1.04
N LEU A 178 2.76 -6.77 1.59
CA LEU A 178 2.74 -7.34 2.93
C LEU A 178 3.66 -6.54 3.85
N GLY A 179 3.07 -5.81 4.79
CA GLY A 179 3.78 -5.22 5.93
C GLY A 179 3.63 -6.07 7.19
N VAL A 180 4.74 -6.41 7.85
CA VAL A 180 4.77 -7.16 9.12
C VAL A 180 5.61 -6.42 10.15
N ASP A 181 5.21 -6.44 11.43
CA ASP A 181 5.96 -5.83 12.53
C ASP A 181 6.59 -6.92 13.43
N GLN A 182 7.78 -7.37 13.03
CA GLN A 182 8.58 -8.25 13.88
C GLN A 182 9.10 -7.54 15.14
N HIS A 183 9.32 -6.22 15.07
CA HIS A 183 9.96 -5.46 16.14
C HIS A 183 9.07 -5.41 17.39
N SER A 184 7.79 -5.08 17.24
CA SER A 184 6.85 -4.97 18.35
C SER A 184 6.02 -6.25 18.53
N GLY A 185 5.71 -6.95 17.44
CA GLY A 185 4.89 -8.16 17.45
C GLY A 185 5.65 -9.45 17.78
N GLY A 186 6.99 -9.45 17.69
CA GLY A 186 7.78 -10.67 17.78
C GLY A 186 7.68 -11.53 16.51
N LYS A 187 8.03 -12.82 16.60
CA LYS A 187 8.18 -13.67 15.39
C LYS A 187 6.88 -14.16 14.75
N TRP A 188 5.73 -14.04 15.43
CA TRP A 188 4.51 -14.74 14.99
C TRP A 188 3.97 -14.20 13.67
N GLN A 189 4.12 -12.90 13.36
CA GLN A 189 3.69 -12.35 12.07
C GLN A 189 4.52 -12.88 10.91
N LEU A 190 5.82 -13.16 11.14
CA LEU A 190 6.67 -13.81 10.13
C LEU A 190 6.28 -15.28 9.95
N GLU A 191 5.99 -15.99 11.06
CA GLU A 191 5.53 -17.38 11.01
C GLU A 191 4.19 -17.50 10.25
N GLU A 192 3.23 -16.63 10.56
CA GLU A 192 1.95 -16.58 9.84
C GLU A 192 2.10 -16.13 8.40
N ALA A 193 3.02 -15.20 8.09
CA ALA A 193 3.29 -14.82 6.71
C ALA A 193 3.79 -16.01 5.88
N VAL A 194 4.71 -16.83 6.42
CA VAL A 194 5.21 -18.02 5.72
C VAL A 194 4.09 -19.04 5.48
N GLU A 195 3.26 -19.30 6.50
CA GLU A 195 2.12 -20.21 6.37
C GLU A 195 1.06 -19.69 5.39
N MET A 196 0.73 -18.40 5.47
CA MET A 196 -0.19 -17.71 4.57
C MET A 196 0.26 -17.82 3.10
N ILE A 197 1.56 -17.61 2.82
CA ILE A 197 2.11 -17.79 1.47
C ILE A 197 1.94 -19.23 1.00
N GLY A 198 2.24 -20.20 1.86
CA GLY A 198 2.05 -21.62 1.55
C GLY A 198 0.61 -21.96 1.18
N ARG A 199 -0.36 -21.49 1.98
CA ARG A 199 -1.80 -21.71 1.75
C ARG A 199 -2.32 -20.98 0.52
N ALA A 200 -1.83 -19.76 0.25
CA ALA A 200 -2.17 -19.00 -0.95
C ALA A 200 -1.67 -19.68 -2.23
N TYR A 201 -0.59 -20.45 -2.17
CA TYR A 201 -0.01 -21.14 -3.33
C TYR A 201 -0.49 -22.59 -3.48
N GLU A 202 -1.06 -23.18 -2.42
CA GLU A 202 -1.57 -24.54 -2.44
C GLU A 202 -2.68 -24.72 -3.49
N GLY A 203 -2.45 -25.65 -4.43
CA GLY A 203 -3.35 -25.95 -5.52
C GLY A 203 -3.47 -24.84 -6.58
N VAL A 204 -2.55 -23.87 -6.59
CA VAL A 204 -2.53 -22.75 -7.55
C VAL A 204 -1.38 -22.92 -8.53
N GLU A 205 -1.71 -22.89 -9.82
CA GLU A 205 -0.76 -22.89 -10.94
C GLU A 205 0.21 -21.71 -10.83
N ASP A 206 1.47 -21.92 -11.21
CA ASP A 206 2.55 -20.94 -11.01
C ASP A 206 2.24 -19.55 -11.60
N GLU A 207 1.55 -19.49 -12.75
CA GLU A 207 1.15 -18.24 -13.42
C GLU A 207 0.05 -17.45 -12.68
N ASN A 208 -0.72 -18.13 -11.83
CA ASN A 208 -1.84 -17.57 -11.06
C ASN A 208 -1.46 -17.33 -9.60
N ARG A 209 -0.20 -17.57 -9.20
CA ARG A 209 0.25 -17.25 -7.84
C ARG A 209 0.38 -15.75 -7.67
N VAL A 210 -0.21 -15.24 -6.60
CA VAL A 210 -0.07 -13.83 -6.21
C VAL A 210 1.40 -13.49 -6.01
N ARG A 211 1.83 -12.33 -6.52
CA ARG A 211 3.17 -11.82 -6.25
C ARG A 211 3.13 -11.05 -4.95
N ILE A 212 4.00 -11.39 -4.01
CA ILE A 212 4.03 -10.75 -2.69
C ILE A 212 5.29 -9.89 -2.60
N VAL A 213 5.08 -8.60 -2.34
CA VAL A 213 6.13 -7.65 -2.00
C VAL A 213 6.12 -7.49 -0.48
N ILE A 214 7.25 -7.78 0.16
CA ILE A 214 7.37 -7.62 1.61
C ILE A 214 7.88 -6.19 1.88
N SER A 215 7.00 -5.32 2.35
CA SER A 215 7.34 -3.95 2.73
C SER A 215 7.76 -3.87 4.20
N MET A 216 8.63 -2.90 4.50
CA MET A 216 9.10 -2.59 5.85
C MET A 216 9.54 -3.83 6.66
N PHE A 217 10.56 -4.53 6.17
CA PHE A 217 11.20 -5.61 6.92
C PHE A 217 12.00 -5.02 8.11
N PHE A 218 11.30 -4.66 9.19
CA PHE A 218 11.90 -4.26 10.46
C PHE A 218 12.49 -5.49 11.16
N LEU A 219 13.58 -6.03 10.60
CA LEU A 219 14.46 -6.89 11.38
C LEU A 219 15.04 -6.06 12.52
N SER A 220 14.83 -6.51 13.75
CA SER A 220 15.75 -6.16 14.82
C SER A 220 17.13 -6.74 14.47
N CYS A 221 17.95 -5.95 13.77
CA CYS A 221 19.38 -6.22 13.68
C CYS A 221 20.06 -5.71 14.96
N ARG A 222 19.57 -6.13 16.14
CA ARG A 222 20.45 -6.19 17.32
C ARG A 222 21.35 -7.40 17.10
N ILE A 223 22.44 -7.18 16.38
CA ILE A 223 23.59 -8.05 16.45
C ILE A 223 23.98 -8.09 17.93
N PHE A 224 23.75 -9.24 18.56
CA PHE A 224 24.40 -9.61 19.80
C PHE A 224 25.91 -9.47 19.60
N HIS A 225 26.54 -8.47 20.22
CA HIS A 225 27.95 -8.59 20.53
C HIS A 225 28.06 -9.46 21.79
N LEU A 226 28.26 -10.75 21.52
CA LEU A 226 28.80 -11.71 22.47
C LEU A 226 30.17 -11.23 22.98
N TYR A 227 30.37 -11.36 24.29
CA TYR A 227 31.64 -11.66 24.99
C TYR A 227 32.97 -11.30 24.31
N GLY A 228 33.69 -10.33 24.88
CA GLY A 228 35.14 -10.34 25.02
C GLY A 228 35.46 -10.09 26.49
N ILE A 229 35.81 -11.11 27.28
CA ILE A 229 37.20 -11.50 27.61
C ILE A 229 38.12 -10.28 27.74
N GLY A 230 38.36 -9.91 28.99
CA GLY A 230 39.42 -9.04 29.49
C GLY A 230 39.58 -9.33 30.98
#